data_AF-A0A1B6JJN1-F1
#
_entry.id   AF-A0A1B6JJN1-F1
#
_cell.length_a   1.000
_cell.length_b   1.000
_cell.length_c   1.000
_cell.angle_alpha   90.00
_cell.angle_beta   90.00
_cell.angle_gamma   90.00
#
_symmetry.space_group_name_H-M   'P 1'
#
loop_
_entity.id
_entity.type
_entity.pdbx_description
1 polymer ?
#
loop_
_entity_poly.entity_id
_entity_poly.type
_entity_poly.pdbx_seq_one_letter_code
_entity_poly.pdbx_strand_id
1 'polypeptide(L)'
;IEGLSTGNLDAREIRRATDALRRDFPNGIPKCGADALRFALLSYSNGMKDINLDILRVQGYSRLCNKLFHAFKFIEGRCGAMRRDELNVGAHALMEHQRWILGKLNSLIGEQHRCLEAYNFMLATQTVHSFFLHDFC
;
A
#
# COMPACT_ATOMS: atom_id res chain seq x y z
N ILE A 1 13.54 -18.13 11.86
CA ILE A 1 14.95 -18.39 12.24
C ILE A 1 15.49 -19.62 11.51
N GLU A 2 14.71 -20.70 11.38
CA GLU A 2 15.11 -21.90 10.61
C GLU A 2 15.55 -21.63 9.15
N GLY A 3 14.99 -20.61 8.49
CA GLY A 3 15.43 -20.21 7.15
C GLY A 3 16.85 -19.63 7.06
N LEU A 4 17.48 -19.25 8.18
CA LEU A 4 18.88 -18.76 8.18
C LEU A 4 19.88 -19.91 8.07
N SER A 5 19.57 -21.07 8.64
CA SER A 5 20.42 -22.26 8.60
C SER A 5 20.39 -22.99 7.26
N THR A 6 19.41 -22.69 6.40
CA THR A 6 19.27 -23.30 5.08
C THR A 6 19.87 -22.46 3.96
N GLY A 7 20.37 -21.25 4.26
CA GLY A 7 20.97 -20.34 3.30
C GLY A 7 22.49 -20.49 3.15
N ASN A 8 23.08 -19.73 2.22
CA ASN A 8 24.52 -19.71 1.94
C ASN A 8 25.29 -18.68 2.82
N LEU A 9 24.93 -18.58 4.11
CA LEU A 9 25.55 -17.62 5.04
C LEU A 9 26.67 -18.28 5.84
N ASP A 10 27.73 -17.52 6.13
CA ASP A 10 28.80 -18.01 7.01
C ASP A 10 28.29 -18.24 8.45
N ALA A 11 28.87 -19.20 9.16
CA ALA A 11 28.46 -19.55 10.52
C ALA A 11 28.54 -18.35 11.50
N ARG A 12 29.47 -17.40 11.29
CA ARG A 12 29.56 -16.18 12.08
C ARG A 12 28.41 -15.22 11.80
N GLU A 13 27.99 -15.10 10.54
CA GLU A 13 26.87 -14.26 10.13
C GLU A 13 25.55 -14.81 10.63
N ILE A 14 25.36 -16.14 10.59
CA ILE A 14 24.17 -16.81 11.13
C ILE A 14 23.99 -16.49 12.61
N ARG A 15 25.06 -16.59 13.42
CA ARG A 15 25.02 -16.24 14.86
C ARG A 15 24.62 -14.78 15.06
N ARG A 16 25.32 -13.85 14.38
CA ARG A 16 25.04 -12.41 14.50
C ARG A 16 23.61 -12.05 14.08
N ALA A 17 23.13 -12.60 12.97
CA ALA A 17 21.78 -12.36 12.47
C ALA A 17 20.70 -12.93 13.42
N THR A 18 20.95 -14.11 13.99
CA THR A 18 20.03 -14.73 14.96
C THR A 18 19.88 -13.89 16.22
N ASP A 19 21.00 -13.40 16.78
CA ASP A 19 20.98 -12.56 17.98
C ASP A 19 20.30 -11.21 17.72
N ALA A 20 20.57 -10.59 16.57
CA ALA A 20 19.91 -9.35 16.16
C ALA A 20 18.40 -9.54 15.99
N LEU A 21 17.96 -10.58 15.27
CA LEU A 21 16.54 -10.86 15.09
C LEU A 21 15.81 -11.15 16.41
N ARG A 22 16.43 -11.87 17.35
CA ARG A 22 15.84 -12.14 18.68
C ARG A 22 15.70 -10.87 19.52
N ARG A 23 16.66 -9.97 19.43
CA ARG A 23 16.64 -8.69 20.16
C ARG A 23 15.62 -7.73 19.54
N ASP A 24 15.66 -7.58 18.22
CA ASP A 24 14.88 -6.55 17.53
C ASP A 24 13.43 -7.01 17.25
N PHE A 25 13.21 -8.33 17.13
CA PHE A 25 11.90 -8.95 16.88
C PHE A 25 11.66 -10.15 17.81
N PRO A 26 11.51 -9.94 19.14
CA PRO A 26 11.35 -11.02 20.12
C PRO A 26 10.11 -11.90 19.84
N ASN A 27 9.06 -11.32 19.26
CA ASN A 27 7.83 -12.02 18.87
C ASN A 27 7.84 -12.46 17.40
N GLY A 28 8.98 -12.34 16.71
CA GLY A 28 9.11 -12.56 15.28
C GLY A 28 8.63 -11.37 14.43
N ILE A 29 8.89 -11.46 13.13
CA ILE A 29 8.45 -10.48 12.14
C ILE A 29 7.02 -10.83 11.70
N PRO A 30 6.05 -9.90 11.79
CA PRO A 30 4.69 -10.16 11.35
C PRO A 30 4.63 -10.43 9.84
N LYS A 31 3.71 -11.31 9.44
CA LYS A 31 3.40 -11.55 8.03
C LYS A 31 2.61 -10.35 7.49
N CYS A 32 3.26 -9.48 6.72
CA CYS A 32 2.63 -8.27 6.18
C CYS A 32 2.09 -8.40 4.75
N GLY A 33 2.51 -9.43 4.00
CA GLY A 33 2.15 -9.65 2.59
C GLY A 33 3.09 -8.95 1.60
N ALA A 34 3.12 -9.44 0.36
CA ALA A 34 4.02 -8.94 -0.68
C ALA A 34 3.67 -7.52 -1.13
N ASP A 35 2.38 -7.20 -1.25
CA ASP A 35 1.94 -5.86 -1.68
C ASP A 35 2.30 -4.79 -0.67
N ALA A 36 2.14 -5.07 0.63
CA ALA A 36 2.55 -4.18 1.70
C ALA A 36 4.06 -3.89 1.66
N LEU A 37 4.88 -4.92 1.39
CA LEU A 37 6.33 -4.76 1.23
C LEU A 37 6.67 -3.93 -0.01
N ARG A 38 6.05 -4.20 -1.16
CA ARG A 38 6.26 -3.42 -2.40
C ARG A 38 5.87 -1.96 -2.19
N PHE A 39 4.72 -1.71 -1.57
CA PHE A 39 4.25 -0.36 -1.27
C PHE A 39 5.20 0.36 -0.31
N ALA A 40 5.69 -0.33 0.72
CA ALA A 40 6.68 0.22 1.64
C ALA A 40 7.96 0.63 0.91
N LEU A 41 8.53 -0.26 0.09
CA LEU A 41 9.77 0.01 -0.65
C LEU A 41 9.61 1.21 -1.60
N LEU A 42 8.48 1.30 -2.32
CA LEU A 42 8.18 2.43 -3.19
C LEU A 42 8.00 3.74 -2.40
N SER A 43 7.53 3.68 -1.16
CA SER A 43 7.33 4.86 -0.29
C SER A 43 8.62 5.50 0.24
N TYR A 44 9.77 4.83 0.11
CA TYR A 44 11.06 5.36 0.61
C TYR A 44 11.78 6.29 -0.38
N SER A 45 11.38 6.35 -1.66
CA SER A 45 12.26 6.91 -2.70
C SER A 45 12.08 8.41 -2.97
N ASN A 46 13.14 9.18 -2.74
CA ASN A 46 13.73 9.94 -3.85
C ASN A 46 15.24 10.11 -3.62
N GLY A 47 16.05 9.33 -4.35
CA GLY A 47 17.50 9.55 -4.48
C GLY A 47 18.42 9.00 -3.37
N MET A 48 17.90 8.25 -2.39
CA MET A 48 18.76 7.61 -1.37
C MET A 48 19.39 6.32 -1.91
N LYS A 49 20.70 6.17 -1.67
CA LYS A 49 21.47 4.98 -2.05
C LYS A 49 21.08 3.75 -1.22
N ASP A 50 20.69 3.96 0.04
CA ASP A 50 20.36 2.92 1.00
C ASP A 50 18.95 3.12 1.58
N ILE A 51 18.20 2.02 1.73
CA ILE A 51 16.87 2.01 2.37
C ILE A 51 17.01 1.42 3.77
N ASN A 52 16.73 2.23 4.79
CA ASN A 52 16.55 1.73 6.15
C ASN A 52 15.11 1.20 6.32
N LEU A 53 14.91 -0.09 6.04
CA LEU A 53 13.59 -0.72 6.05
C LEU A 53 13.01 -0.82 7.47
N ASP A 54 11.88 -0.17 7.68
CA ASP A 54 11.10 -0.25 8.92
C ASP A 54 9.93 -1.23 8.75
N ILE A 55 9.98 -2.33 9.50
CA ILE A 55 8.94 -3.37 9.49
C ILE A 55 7.59 -2.84 9.97
N LEU A 56 7.56 -1.87 10.89
CA LEU A 56 6.32 -1.26 11.36
C LEU A 56 5.62 -0.48 10.25
N ARG A 57 6.39 0.18 9.38
CA ARG A 57 5.87 0.82 8.17
C ARG A 57 5.28 -0.19 7.20
N VAL A 58 5.96 -1.32 6.96
CA VAL A 58 5.41 -2.42 6.14
C VAL A 58 4.09 -2.95 6.74
N GLN A 59 4.04 -3.12 8.06
CA GLN A 59 2.82 -3.54 8.75
C GLN A 59 1.69 -2.49 8.61
N GLY A 60 2.02 -1.20 8.62
CA GLY A 60 1.09 -0.12 8.30
C GLY A 60 0.44 -0.29 6.94
N TYR A 61 1.24 -0.56 5.90
CA TYR A 61 0.71 -0.78 4.56
C TYR A 61 -0.05 -2.10 4.40
N SER A 62 0.19 -3.11 5.25
CA SER A 62 -0.66 -4.31 5.32
C SER A 62 -2.08 -3.94 5.74
N ARG A 63 -2.24 -3.02 6.69
CA ARG A 63 -3.56 -2.50 7.08
C ARG A 63 -4.23 -1.72 5.95
N LEU A 64 -3.47 -0.97 5.16
CA LEU A 64 -3.99 -0.34 3.93
C LEU A 64 -4.51 -1.39 2.94
N CYS A 65 -3.75 -2.44 2.65
CA CYS A 65 -4.16 -3.51 1.74
C CYS A 65 -5.46 -4.17 2.22
N ASN A 66 -5.60 -4.41 3.53
CA ASN A 66 -6.85 -4.91 4.11
C ASN A 66 -8.00 -3.91 3.96
N LYS A 67 -7.73 -2.60 4.16
CA LYS A 67 -8.73 -1.54 3.97
C LYS A 67 -9.25 -1.50 2.53
N LEU A 68 -8.36 -1.64 1.54
CA LEU A 68 -8.72 -1.75 0.11
C LEU A 68 -9.56 -3.00 -0.17
N PHE A 69 -9.17 -4.15 0.38
CA PHE A 69 -9.93 -5.39 0.23
C PHE A 69 -11.36 -5.25 0.78
N HIS A 70 -11.52 -4.71 1.98
CA HIS A 70 -12.85 -4.50 2.57
C HIS A 70 -13.68 -3.48 1.79
N ALA A 71 -13.08 -2.40 1.31
CA ALA A 71 -13.78 -1.43 0.46
C ALA A 71 -14.29 -2.07 -0.83
N PHE A 72 -13.45 -2.89 -1.48
CA PHE A 72 -13.85 -3.65 -2.67
C PHE A 72 -15.01 -4.61 -2.36
N LYS A 73 -14.91 -5.43 -1.30
CA LYS A 73 -15.98 -6.38 -0.91
C LYS A 73 -17.29 -5.65 -0.60
N PHE A 74 -17.24 -4.47 0.02
CA PHE A 74 -18.43 -3.66 0.26
C PHE A 74 -19.08 -3.20 -1.05
N ILE A 75 -18.29 -2.67 -1.99
CA ILE A 75 -18.78 -2.20 -3.29
C ILE A 75 -19.32 -3.38 -4.11
N GLU A 76 -18.60 -4.50 -4.16
CA GLU A 76 -19.01 -5.73 -4.82
C GLU A 76 -20.35 -6.23 -4.27
N GLY A 77 -20.53 -6.25 -2.95
CA GLY A 77 -21.80 -6.64 -2.33
C GLY A 77 -22.98 -5.71 -2.64
N ARG A 78 -22.72 -4.44 -2.97
CA ARG A 78 -23.75 -3.44 -3.30
C ARG A 78 -24.03 -3.34 -4.80
N CYS A 79 -22.99 -3.52 -5.62
CA CYS A 79 -22.98 -3.18 -7.04
C CYS A 79 -22.69 -4.37 -7.95
N GLY A 80 -22.32 -5.53 -7.43
CA GLY A 80 -21.84 -6.67 -8.21
C GLY A 80 -22.86 -7.29 -9.17
N ALA A 81 -24.16 -7.04 -8.94
CA ALA A 81 -25.23 -7.46 -9.83
C ALA A 81 -25.67 -6.38 -10.84
N MET A 82 -25.19 -5.14 -10.70
CA MET A 82 -25.55 -4.04 -11.59
C MET A 82 -24.81 -4.15 -12.92
N ARG A 83 -25.51 -3.88 -14.02
CA ARG A 83 -24.87 -3.80 -15.34
C ARG A 83 -24.09 -2.49 -15.45
N ARG A 84 -23.01 -2.49 -16.23
CA ARG A 84 -22.21 -1.27 -16.47
C ARG A 84 -23.06 -0.09 -16.96
N ASP A 85 -24.07 -0.39 -17.76
CA ASP A 85 -25.01 0.57 -18.35
C ASP A 85 -25.85 1.29 -17.27
N GLU A 86 -26.12 0.61 -16.15
CA GLU A 86 -26.89 1.13 -15.01
C GLU A 86 -26.03 2.04 -14.09
N LEU A 87 -24.71 1.95 -14.21
CA LEU A 87 -23.76 2.77 -13.44
C LEU A 87 -23.44 4.11 -14.12
N ASN A 88 -23.80 4.28 -15.38
CA ASN A 88 -23.54 5.50 -16.14
C ASN A 88 -24.63 6.55 -15.90
N VAL A 89 -24.63 7.13 -14.70
CA VAL A 89 -25.49 8.26 -14.36
C VAL A 89 -24.88 9.55 -14.90
N GLY A 90 -25.64 10.30 -15.71
CA GLY A 90 -25.20 11.59 -16.23
C GLY A 90 -24.85 12.57 -15.12
N ALA A 91 -23.93 13.51 -15.37
CA ALA A 91 -23.40 14.43 -14.34
C ALA A 91 -24.46 15.24 -13.58
N HIS A 92 -25.61 15.49 -14.21
CA HIS A 92 -26.77 16.19 -13.62
C HIS A 92 -27.51 15.38 -12.55
N ALA A 93 -27.38 14.04 -12.57
CA ALA A 93 -28.01 13.14 -11.62
C ALA A 93 -27.17 12.88 -10.36
N LEU A 94 -25.93 13.38 -10.32
CA LEU A 94 -25.05 13.19 -9.17
C LEU A 94 -25.46 14.08 -8.00
N MET A 95 -25.31 13.58 -6.79
CA MET A 95 -25.37 14.37 -5.57
C MET A 95 -24.06 15.12 -5.33
N GLU A 96 -24.06 16.11 -4.44
CA GLU A 96 -22.89 16.93 -4.15
C GLU A 96 -21.69 16.10 -3.67
N HIS A 97 -21.90 15.18 -2.73
CA HIS A 97 -20.84 14.30 -2.22
C HIS A 97 -20.29 13.35 -3.30
N GLN A 98 -21.14 12.92 -4.25
CA GLN A 98 -20.72 12.09 -5.38
C GLN A 98 -19.84 12.89 -6.36
N ARG A 99 -20.22 14.15 -6.65
CA ARG A 99 -19.37 15.05 -7.44
C ARG A 99 -18.05 15.33 -6.75
N TRP A 100 -18.08 15.55 -5.43
CA TRP A 100 -16.88 15.82 -4.64
C TRP A 100 -15.88 14.65 -4.70
N ILE A 101 -16.33 13.41 -4.42
CA ILE A 101 -15.41 12.26 -4.45
C ILE A 101 -14.89 11.97 -5.86
N LEU A 102 -15.70 12.18 -6.90
CA LEU A 102 -15.24 12.07 -8.29
C LEU A 102 -14.21 13.16 -8.65
N GLY A 103 -14.38 14.38 -8.14
CA GLY A 103 -13.39 15.45 -8.30
C GLY A 103 -12.06 15.12 -7.61
N LYS A 104 -12.11 14.55 -6.40
CA LYS A 104 -10.93 14.04 -5.69
C LYS A 104 -10.23 12.93 -6.46
N LEU A 105 -10.99 11.97 -7.00
CA LEU A 105 -10.47 10.90 -7.82
C LEU A 105 -9.80 11.45 -9.09
N ASN A 106 -10.43 12.40 -9.79
CA ASN A 106 -9.85 13.01 -11.00
C ASN A 106 -8.54 13.75 -10.68
N SER A 107 -8.48 14.43 -9.54
CA SER A 107 -7.28 15.11 -9.06
C SER A 107 -6.16 14.10 -8.74
N LEU A 108 -6.50 12.98 -8.10
CA LEU A 108 -5.58 11.88 -7.84
C LEU A 108 -5.05 11.28 -9.15
N ILE A 109 -5.90 11.01 -10.13
CA ILE A 109 -5.49 10.45 -11.44
C ILE A 109 -4.45 11.36 -12.11
N GLY A 110 -4.71 12.68 -12.13
CA GLY A 110 -3.78 13.65 -12.69
C GLY A 110 -2.43 13.67 -11.96
N GLU A 111 -2.45 13.55 -10.63
CA GLU A 111 -1.22 13.48 -9.83
C GLU A 111 -0.46 12.17 -10.02
N GLN A 112 -1.16 11.04 -10.13
CA GLN A 112 -0.57 9.73 -10.40
C GLN A 112 0.16 9.71 -11.75
N HIS A 113 -0.46 10.24 -12.81
CA HIS A 113 0.22 10.36 -14.11
C HIS A 113 1.52 11.15 -13.99
N ARG A 114 1.49 12.34 -13.37
CA ARG A 114 2.69 13.16 -13.16
C ARG A 114 3.77 12.41 -12.38
N CYS A 115 3.40 11.75 -11.28
CA CYS A 115 4.35 11.01 -10.45
C CYS A 115 4.99 9.86 -11.21
N LEU A 116 4.21 9.09 -11.95
CA LEU A 116 4.70 7.93 -12.70
C LEU A 116 5.57 8.34 -13.89
N GLU A 117 5.20 9.40 -14.63
CA GLU A 117 6.03 9.97 -15.70
C GLU A 117 7.38 10.46 -15.17
N ALA A 118 7.40 11.04 -13.97
CA ALA A 118 8.62 11.51 -13.30
C ALA A 118 9.36 10.41 -12.52
N TYR A 119 8.90 9.15 -12.55
CA TYR A 119 9.43 8.04 -11.74
C TYR A 119 9.45 8.32 -10.21
N ASN A 120 8.60 9.24 -9.74
CA ASN A 120 8.49 9.62 -8.34
C ASN A 120 7.51 8.70 -7.60
N PHE A 121 7.96 7.47 -7.32
CA PHE A 121 7.13 6.45 -6.67
C PHE A 121 6.79 6.76 -5.21
N MET A 122 7.62 7.54 -4.51
CA MET A 122 7.29 7.98 -3.15
C MET A 122 6.07 8.88 -3.14
N LEU A 123 6.03 9.89 -4.01
CA LEU A 123 4.88 10.77 -4.08
C LEU A 123 3.64 10.02 -4.62
N ALA A 124 3.84 9.10 -5.58
CA ALA A 124 2.76 8.25 -6.07
C ALA A 124 2.10 7.43 -4.95
N THR A 125 2.91 6.78 -4.11
CA THR A 125 2.40 5.98 -2.98
C THR A 125 1.77 6.85 -1.89
N GLN A 126 2.36 8.01 -1.57
CA GLN A 126 1.81 8.94 -0.58
C GLN A 126 0.42 9.46 -0.96
N THR A 127 0.23 9.85 -2.22
CA THR A 127 -1.04 10.43 -2.70
C THR A 127 -2.15 9.38 -2.78
N VAL A 128 -1.85 8.16 -3.24
CA VAL A 128 -2.80 7.03 -3.20
C VAL A 128 -3.18 6.67 -1.77
N HIS A 129 -2.18 6.55 -0.88
CA HIS A 129 -2.44 6.24 0.53
C HIS A 129 -3.33 7.30 1.19
N SER A 130 -3.05 8.59 0.96
CA SER A 130 -3.84 9.70 1.48
C SER A 130 -5.29 9.65 0.99
N PHE A 131 -5.53 9.41 -0.30
CA PHE A 131 -6.88 9.33 -0.85
C PHE A 131 -7.72 8.22 -0.17
N PHE A 132 -7.16 7.01 -0.06
CA PHE A 132 -7.88 5.89 0.57
C PHE A 132 -8.01 6.02 2.10
N LEU A 133 -7.14 6.78 2.74
CA LEU A 133 -7.19 6.99 4.18
C LEU A 133 -8.16 8.10 4.58
N HIS A 134 -8.21 9.20 3.81
CA HIS A 134 -8.88 10.43 4.21
C HIS A 134 -10.10 10.81 3.37
N ASP A 135 -10.16 10.42 2.09
CA ASP A 135 -11.24 10.83 1.19
C ASP A 135 -12.24 9.69 0.89
N PHE A 136 -11.77 8.46 0.67
CA PHE A 136 -12.63 7.38 0.15
C PHE A 136 -13.24 6.47 1.22
N CYS A 137 -12.50 6.11 2.27
CA CYS A 137 -12.91 5.15 3.28
C CYS A 137 -12.84 5.74 4.69
#